data_AF-W7Q773-F1
#
_entry.id   AF-W7Q773-F1
#
_cell.length_a   1.000
_cell.length_b   1.000
_cell.length_c   1.000
_cell.angle_alpha   90.00
_cell.angle_beta   90.00
_cell.angle_gamma   90.00
#
_symmetry.space_group_name_H-M   'P 1'
#
loop_
_entity.id
_entity.type
_entity.pdbx_description
1 polymer ?
#
loop_
_entity_poly.entity_id
_entity_poly.type
_entity_poly.pdbx_seq_one_letter_code
_entity_poly.pdbx_strand_id
1 'polypeptide(L)'
;MPASRLPASCWSWHPRHRQRRRHRLDQRRRRLAAAAAARHRWKRGRFSGLGFGLALLILGLLWLAAAVASGYPVAMVDGKFGVPSNLLPPTLALVGVMWVQVGAVLTFESPVRRLLERRRIDRVVTILGALGMPLYLWHKLAELPAAWLGERLGLPIDAGIPGEVGFWLGRLWWILLCIVSVAPVMVAVVTFEMSRKRDVVSATGTPAILVGGAALLGGIIVSLALGALPGALFGLVGVAAASWLLRAHPQPIGEPLGRT
;
A
#
# COMPACT_ATOMS: atom_id res chain seq x y z
N MET A 1 -46.62 60.54 -13.28
CA MET A 1 -45.28 60.30 -13.86
C MET A 1 -44.35 59.81 -12.73
N PRO A 2 -43.42 58.88 -12.97
CA PRO A 2 -43.57 57.44 -13.23
C PRO A 2 -43.09 56.59 -12.01
N ALA A 3 -43.74 55.47 -11.69
CA ALA A 3 -43.40 54.10 -12.10
C ALA A 3 -41.95 53.62 -11.83
N SER A 4 -41.78 52.78 -10.81
CA SER A 4 -40.75 51.75 -10.80
C SER A 4 -41.30 50.45 -10.19
N ARG A 5 -41.81 49.60 -11.08
CA ARG A 5 -42.13 48.20 -10.80
C ARG A 5 -40.80 47.47 -10.61
N LEU A 6 -40.56 46.92 -9.42
CA LEU A 6 -39.54 45.89 -9.23
C LEU A 6 -40.02 44.59 -9.90
N PRO A 7 -39.23 43.95 -10.77
CA PRO A 7 -39.64 42.71 -11.40
C PRO A 7 -39.59 41.58 -10.37
N ALA A 8 -40.76 41.09 -9.98
CA ALA A 8 -40.93 39.77 -9.42
C ALA A 8 -40.65 38.74 -10.53
N SER A 9 -39.38 38.40 -10.75
CA SER A 9 -39.01 37.30 -11.65
C SER A 9 -37.80 36.54 -11.11
N CYS A 10 -37.82 35.23 -11.36
CA CYS A 10 -36.75 34.26 -11.15
C CYS A 10 -36.60 33.59 -9.76
N TRP A 11 -37.72 33.09 -9.21
CA TRP A 11 -37.69 31.86 -8.41
C TRP A 11 -38.60 30.78 -9.02
N SER A 12 -38.56 30.60 -10.34
CA SER A 12 -39.09 29.40 -10.97
C SER A 12 -38.10 28.25 -10.75
N TRP A 13 -38.28 27.55 -9.64
CA TRP A 13 -37.65 26.24 -9.42
C TRP A 13 -38.06 25.29 -10.56
N HIS A 14 -37.20 25.21 -11.59
CA HIS A 14 -37.47 24.43 -12.79
C HIS A 14 -37.72 22.95 -12.42
N PRO A 15 -38.85 22.33 -12.84
CA PRO A 15 -39.19 20.93 -12.51
C PRO A 15 -38.11 19.91 -12.92
N ARG A 16 -37.27 20.26 -13.91
CA ARG A 16 -36.11 19.48 -14.37
C ARG A 16 -35.04 19.28 -13.27
N HIS A 17 -34.84 20.24 -12.36
CA HIS A 17 -33.85 20.09 -11.28
C HIS A 17 -34.31 19.12 -10.18
N ARG A 18 -35.61 19.10 -9.86
CA ARG A 18 -36.18 18.12 -8.92
C ARG A 18 -36.12 16.71 -9.50
N GLN A 19 -36.41 16.54 -10.79
CA GLN A 19 -36.33 15.26 -11.49
C GLN A 19 -34.89 14.72 -11.54
N ARG A 20 -33.89 15.57 -11.84
CA ARG A 20 -32.48 15.17 -11.84
C ARG A 20 -31.98 14.80 -10.44
N ARG A 21 -32.40 15.50 -9.39
CA ARG A 21 -32.05 15.14 -8.00
C ARG A 21 -32.68 13.81 -7.58
N ARG A 22 -33.94 13.56 -7.90
CA ARG A 22 -34.61 12.27 -7.63
C ARG A 22 -33.92 11.10 -8.34
N HIS A 23 -33.61 11.25 -9.63
CA HIS A 23 -32.90 10.23 -10.39
C HIS A 23 -31.50 9.92 -9.82
N ARG A 24 -30.75 10.93 -9.35
CA ARG A 24 -29.45 10.73 -8.68
C ARG A 24 -29.59 10.01 -7.34
N LEU A 25 -30.63 10.32 -6.55
CA LEU A 25 -30.89 9.65 -5.29
C LEU A 25 -31.30 8.19 -5.48
N ASP A 26 -32.12 7.91 -6.50
CA ASP A 26 -32.52 6.53 -6.83
C ASP A 26 -31.35 5.71 -7.36
N GLN A 27 -30.48 6.30 -8.19
CA GLN A 27 -29.23 5.65 -8.60
C GLN A 27 -28.30 5.39 -7.42
N ARG A 28 -28.15 6.33 -6.47
CA ARG A 28 -27.38 6.11 -5.24
C ARG A 28 -27.97 4.99 -4.39
N ARG A 29 -29.29 4.97 -4.18
CA ARG A 29 -29.97 3.93 -3.41
C ARG A 29 -29.81 2.56 -4.07
N ARG A 30 -29.94 2.45 -5.39
CA ARG A 30 -29.72 1.20 -6.13
C ARG A 30 -28.26 0.74 -6.04
N ARG A 31 -27.29 1.65 -6.14
CA ARG A 31 -25.86 1.33 -5.96
C ARG A 31 -25.55 0.86 -4.54
N LEU A 32 -26.11 1.51 -3.53
CA LEU A 32 -25.94 1.11 -2.12
C LEU A 32 -26.60 -0.23 -1.83
N ALA A 33 -27.79 -0.49 -2.39
CA ALA A 33 -28.48 -1.78 -2.26
C ALA A 33 -27.73 -2.90 -3.00
N ALA A 34 -27.19 -2.65 -4.20
CA ALA A 34 -26.35 -3.61 -4.92
C ALA A 34 -25.04 -3.90 -4.18
N ALA A 35 -24.40 -2.87 -3.62
CA ALA A 35 -23.19 -3.03 -2.80
C ALA A 35 -23.48 -3.80 -1.50
N ALA A 36 -24.62 -3.54 -0.85
CA ALA A 36 -25.06 -4.28 0.33
C ALA A 36 -25.42 -5.74 -0.01
N ALA A 37 -26.07 -5.98 -1.15
CA ALA A 37 -26.40 -7.32 -1.64
C ALA A 37 -25.15 -8.12 -2.04
N ALA A 38 -24.18 -7.51 -2.72
CA ALA A 38 -22.88 -8.12 -3.02
C ALA A 38 -22.11 -8.44 -1.73
N ARG A 39 -22.10 -7.52 -0.77
CA ARG A 39 -21.50 -7.72 0.55
C ARG A 39 -22.21 -8.85 1.33
N HIS A 40 -23.54 -8.95 1.25
CA HIS A 40 -24.32 -10.04 1.87
C HIS A 40 -24.14 -11.39 1.15
N ARG A 41 -23.95 -11.41 -0.17
CA ARG A 41 -23.66 -12.63 -0.94
C ARG A 41 -22.27 -13.15 -0.63
N TRP A 42 -21.30 -12.25 -0.45
CA TRP A 42 -19.97 -12.60 0.05
C TRP A 42 -20.02 -13.12 1.49
N LYS A 43 -20.83 -12.51 2.37
CA LYS A 43 -21.04 -12.94 3.76
C LYS A 43 -21.75 -14.29 3.93
N ARG A 44 -22.40 -14.82 2.89
CA ARG A 44 -23.18 -16.07 2.91
C ARG A 44 -22.42 -17.33 2.47
N GLY A 45 -21.10 -17.23 2.32
CA GLY A 45 -20.21 -18.40 2.34
C GLY A 45 -20.40 -19.46 1.25
N ARG A 46 -21.05 -19.14 0.12
CA ARG A 46 -21.30 -20.09 -0.98
C ARG A 46 -20.05 -20.54 -1.75
N PHE A 47 -18.88 -19.96 -1.45
CA PHE A 47 -17.55 -20.41 -1.88
C PHE A 47 -16.57 -20.60 -0.70
N SER A 48 -17.08 -20.57 0.54
CA SER A 48 -16.25 -20.69 1.74
C SER A 48 -16.58 -21.98 2.46
N GLY A 49 -15.62 -22.87 2.55
CA GLY A 49 -15.74 -24.09 3.33
C GLY A 49 -14.37 -24.73 3.42
N LEU A 50 -14.07 -25.29 4.60
CA LEU A 50 -12.83 -26.00 4.85
C LEU A 50 -12.57 -27.05 3.76
N GLY A 51 -13.61 -27.75 3.29
CA GLY A 51 -13.52 -28.74 2.21
C GLY A 51 -13.14 -28.16 0.85
N PHE A 52 -13.72 -27.02 0.44
CA PHE A 52 -13.37 -26.39 -0.85
C PHE A 52 -11.96 -25.76 -0.80
N GLY A 53 -11.60 -25.14 0.33
CA GLY A 53 -10.24 -24.64 0.56
C GLY A 53 -9.20 -25.76 0.52
N LEU A 54 -9.46 -26.87 1.21
CA LEU A 54 -8.59 -28.06 1.19
C LEU A 54 -8.50 -28.66 -0.20
N ALA A 55 -9.60 -28.77 -0.94
CA ALA A 55 -9.60 -29.28 -2.30
C ALA A 55 -8.72 -28.44 -3.23
N LEU A 56 -8.83 -27.11 -3.17
CA LEU A 56 -7.97 -26.19 -3.94
C LEU A 56 -6.51 -26.24 -3.48
N LEU A 57 -6.27 -26.40 -2.19
CA LEU A 57 -4.92 -26.53 -1.63
C LEU A 57 -4.26 -27.82 -2.11
N ILE A 58 -4.96 -28.96 -2.02
CA ILE A 58 -4.48 -30.26 -2.52
C ILE A 58 -4.28 -30.20 -4.03
N LEU A 59 -5.22 -29.63 -4.78
CA LEU A 59 -5.09 -29.44 -6.22
C LEU A 59 -3.85 -28.62 -6.57
N GLY A 60 -3.61 -27.50 -5.87
CA GLY A 60 -2.43 -26.67 -6.06
C GLY A 60 -1.12 -27.40 -5.74
N LEU A 61 -1.10 -28.22 -4.67
CA LEU A 61 0.05 -29.04 -4.31
C LEU A 61 0.34 -30.13 -5.35
N LEU A 62 -0.70 -30.85 -5.81
CA LEU A 62 -0.57 -31.86 -6.86
C LEU A 62 -0.11 -31.22 -8.18
N TRP A 63 -0.63 -30.05 -8.51
CA TRP A 63 -0.22 -29.29 -9.67
C TRP A 63 1.26 -28.87 -9.60
N LEU A 64 1.72 -28.38 -8.44
CA LEU A 64 3.13 -28.06 -8.21
C LEU A 64 4.01 -29.30 -8.32
N ALA A 65 3.59 -30.44 -7.75
CA ALA A 65 4.31 -31.70 -7.88
C ALA A 65 4.42 -32.14 -9.35
N ALA A 66 3.35 -31.99 -10.13
CA ALA A 66 3.35 -32.28 -11.57
C ALA A 66 4.23 -31.29 -12.36
N ALA A 67 4.21 -30.01 -12.02
CA ALA A 67 5.08 -29.00 -12.63
C ALA A 67 6.56 -29.33 -12.38
N VAL A 68 6.94 -29.66 -11.15
CA VAL A 68 8.32 -30.08 -10.84
C VAL A 68 8.67 -31.38 -11.58
N ALA A 69 7.77 -32.37 -11.61
CA ALA A 69 8.00 -33.64 -12.31
C ALA A 69 8.12 -33.48 -13.84
N SER A 70 7.50 -32.45 -14.43
CA SER A 70 7.60 -32.11 -15.85
C SER A 70 8.84 -31.28 -16.21
N GLY A 71 9.73 -31.03 -15.24
CA GLY A 71 11.01 -30.35 -15.46
C GLY A 71 11.00 -28.85 -15.17
N TYR A 72 9.94 -28.30 -14.56
CA TYR A 72 9.99 -26.92 -14.08
C TYR A 72 10.97 -26.78 -12.90
N PRO A 73 11.75 -25.68 -12.82
CA PRO A 73 12.64 -25.44 -11.70
C PRO A 73 11.90 -25.40 -10.36
N VAL A 74 12.57 -25.72 -9.26
CA VAL A 74 11.98 -25.54 -7.91
C VAL A 74 12.10 -24.09 -7.44
N ALA A 75 13.06 -23.34 -7.98
CA ALA A 75 13.23 -21.93 -7.67
C ALA A 75 12.04 -21.11 -8.20
N MET A 76 11.29 -20.51 -7.27
CA MET A 76 10.17 -19.59 -7.57
C MET A 76 10.60 -18.12 -7.55
N VAL A 77 11.86 -17.86 -7.17
CA VAL A 77 12.48 -16.53 -7.11
C VAL A 77 13.91 -16.64 -7.66
N ASP A 78 14.39 -15.58 -8.32
CA ASP A 78 15.71 -15.50 -8.91
C ASP A 78 16.71 -15.40 -7.76
N GLY A 79 17.35 -16.52 -7.45
CA GLY A 79 18.35 -16.58 -6.38
C GLY A 79 19.77 -16.34 -6.87
N LYS A 80 20.11 -16.82 -8.07
CA LYS A 80 21.46 -16.73 -8.65
C LYS A 80 21.35 -16.44 -10.14
N PHE A 81 22.16 -15.50 -10.63
CA PHE A 81 22.25 -15.20 -12.05
C PHE A 81 22.57 -16.48 -12.84
N GLY A 82 21.76 -16.80 -13.86
CA GLY A 82 21.95 -17.96 -14.72
C GLY A 82 21.31 -19.27 -14.23
N VAL A 83 20.63 -19.29 -13.07
CA VAL A 83 19.86 -20.46 -12.63
C VAL A 83 18.44 -20.37 -13.19
N PRO A 84 17.92 -21.42 -13.86
CA PRO A 84 16.53 -21.47 -14.30
C PRO A 84 15.56 -21.22 -13.13
N SER A 85 14.63 -20.29 -13.32
CA SER A 85 13.70 -19.81 -12.30
C SER A 85 12.33 -19.61 -12.93
N ASN A 86 11.27 -19.82 -12.14
CA ASN A 86 9.88 -19.70 -12.60
C ASN A 86 9.41 -18.24 -12.77
N LEU A 87 10.29 -17.25 -12.66
CA LEU A 87 9.97 -15.82 -12.71
C LEU A 87 9.72 -15.25 -14.12
N LEU A 88 10.24 -15.88 -15.17
CA LEU A 88 10.05 -15.46 -16.57
C LEU A 88 8.99 -16.35 -17.24
N PRO A 89 8.30 -15.82 -18.29
CA PRO A 89 6.83 -15.69 -18.45
C PRO A 89 5.93 -16.70 -17.72
N PRO A 90 4.70 -16.33 -17.30
CA PRO A 90 3.91 -17.04 -16.29
C PRO A 90 3.92 -18.57 -16.48
N THR A 91 4.68 -19.23 -15.61
CA THR A 91 4.89 -20.67 -15.66
C THR A 91 3.70 -21.41 -15.05
N LEU A 92 3.48 -22.66 -15.46
CA LEU A 92 2.47 -23.51 -14.85
C LEU A 92 2.73 -23.66 -13.34
N ALA A 93 3.99 -23.60 -12.91
CA ALA A 93 4.37 -23.57 -11.50
C ALA A 93 3.73 -22.41 -10.72
N LEU A 94 3.74 -21.17 -11.25
CA LEU A 94 3.12 -20.02 -10.59
C LEU A 94 1.60 -20.15 -10.46
N VAL A 95 0.94 -20.79 -11.43
CA VAL A 95 -0.49 -21.12 -11.34
C VAL A 95 -0.74 -22.07 -10.17
N GLY A 96 0.12 -23.07 -9.97
CA GLY A 96 0.08 -23.96 -8.81
C GLY A 96 0.24 -23.20 -7.49
N VAL A 97 1.21 -22.30 -7.39
CA VAL A 97 1.42 -21.45 -6.20
C VAL A 97 0.18 -20.62 -5.90
N MET A 98 -0.45 -20.01 -6.92
CA MET A 98 -1.69 -19.24 -6.77
C MET A 98 -2.82 -20.11 -6.19
N TRP A 99 -3.01 -21.34 -6.70
CA TRP A 99 -4.03 -22.26 -6.17
C TRP A 99 -3.77 -22.64 -4.71
N VAL A 100 -2.52 -22.91 -4.35
CA VAL A 100 -2.13 -23.17 -2.95
C VAL A 100 -2.45 -21.96 -2.07
N GLN A 101 -2.12 -20.73 -2.50
CA GLN A 101 -2.40 -19.51 -1.74
C GLN A 101 -3.91 -19.29 -1.55
N VAL A 102 -4.70 -19.43 -2.62
CA VAL A 102 -6.16 -19.30 -2.55
C VAL A 102 -6.78 -20.38 -1.67
N GLY A 103 -6.36 -21.64 -1.84
CA GLY A 103 -6.81 -22.76 -1.02
C GLY A 103 -6.47 -22.58 0.46
N ALA A 104 -5.26 -22.09 0.77
CA ALA A 104 -4.85 -21.77 2.13
C ALA A 104 -5.72 -20.67 2.74
N VAL A 105 -5.95 -19.56 2.02
CA VAL A 105 -6.81 -18.46 2.50
C VAL A 105 -8.22 -18.96 2.84
N LEU A 106 -8.82 -19.79 1.98
CA LEU A 106 -10.16 -20.34 2.20
C LEU A 106 -10.20 -21.35 3.35
N THR A 107 -9.14 -22.16 3.51
CA THR A 107 -9.02 -23.13 4.60
C THR A 107 -8.87 -22.42 5.95
N PHE A 108 -8.06 -21.37 6.00
CA PHE A 108 -7.79 -20.60 7.22
C PHE A 108 -8.82 -19.50 7.49
N GLU A 109 -9.79 -19.24 6.60
CA GLU A 109 -10.79 -18.19 6.77
C GLU A 109 -11.58 -18.32 8.09
N SER A 110 -12.06 -19.53 8.40
CA SER A 110 -12.84 -19.80 9.61
C SER A 110 -12.04 -19.65 10.91
N PRO A 111 -10.86 -20.30 11.08
CA PRO A 111 -10.05 -20.10 12.28
C PRO A 111 -9.56 -18.67 12.42
N VAL A 112 -9.18 -17.99 11.33
CA VAL A 112 -8.75 -16.59 11.35
C VAL A 112 -9.90 -15.68 11.80
N ARG A 113 -11.12 -15.90 11.31
CA ARG A 113 -12.29 -15.14 11.76
C ARG A 113 -12.52 -15.29 13.27
N ARG A 114 -12.45 -16.50 13.82
CA ARG A 114 -12.54 -16.74 15.27
C ARG A 114 -11.40 -16.07 16.05
N LEU A 115 -10.21 -16.02 15.46
CA LEU A 115 -9.07 -15.36 16.06
C LEU A 115 -9.26 -13.83 16.11
N LEU A 116 -9.81 -13.24 15.04
CA LEU A 116 -10.13 -11.81 14.96
C LEU A 116 -11.30 -11.40 15.87
N GLU A 117 -12.16 -12.30 16.32
CA GLU A 117 -13.17 -11.97 17.35
C GLU A 117 -12.52 -11.52 18.67
N ARG A 118 -11.23 -11.84 18.90
CA ARG A 118 -10.46 -11.34 20.04
C ARG A 118 -10.06 -9.88 19.80
N ARG A 119 -10.60 -8.96 20.60
CA ARG A 119 -10.33 -7.50 20.52
C ARG A 119 -8.86 -7.12 20.39
N ARG A 120 -7.94 -7.85 21.06
CA ARG A 120 -6.50 -7.57 20.98
C ARG A 120 -5.94 -7.84 19.59
N ILE A 121 -6.36 -8.94 18.96
CA ILE A 121 -5.86 -9.37 17.66
C ILE A 121 -6.47 -8.50 16.56
N ASP A 122 -7.77 -8.23 16.62
CA ASP A 122 -8.45 -7.27 15.73
C ASP A 122 -7.74 -5.91 15.71
N ARG A 123 -7.41 -5.39 16.89
CA ARG A 123 -6.66 -4.13 17.01
C ARG A 123 -5.28 -4.21 16.36
N VAL A 124 -4.51 -5.26 16.65
CA VAL A 124 -3.16 -5.43 16.07
C VAL A 124 -3.23 -5.51 14.55
N VAL A 125 -4.15 -6.32 14.00
CA VAL A 125 -4.33 -6.45 12.54
C VAL A 125 -4.78 -5.14 11.91
N THR A 126 -5.66 -4.39 12.56
CA THR A 126 -6.10 -3.08 12.08
C THR A 126 -4.96 -2.06 12.05
N ILE A 127 -4.12 -2.04 13.09
CA ILE A 127 -2.92 -1.17 13.14
C ILE A 127 -1.94 -1.58 12.05
N LEU A 128 -1.62 -2.87 11.92
CA LEU A 128 -0.72 -3.37 10.88
C LEU A 128 -1.26 -3.07 9.48
N GLY A 129 -2.58 -3.19 9.27
CA GLY A 129 -3.23 -2.82 8.01
C GLY A 129 -3.12 -1.32 7.71
N ALA A 130 -3.30 -0.46 8.71
CA ALA A 130 -3.11 0.99 8.57
C ALA A 130 -1.65 1.36 8.28
N LEU A 131 -0.70 0.64 8.88
CA LEU A 131 0.74 0.80 8.66
C LEU A 131 1.27 0.07 7.43
N GLY A 132 0.43 -0.70 6.72
CA GLY A 132 0.87 -1.57 5.62
C GLY A 132 1.48 -0.79 4.46
N MET A 133 0.87 0.35 4.08
CA MET A 133 1.41 1.21 3.01
C MET A 133 2.74 1.86 3.40
N PRO A 134 2.86 2.54 4.56
CA PRO A 134 4.16 3.03 5.02
C PRO A 134 5.21 1.91 5.15
N LEU A 135 4.86 0.77 5.75
CA LEU A 135 5.79 -0.35 5.90
C LEU A 135 6.29 -0.86 4.54
N TYR A 136 5.40 -0.98 3.55
CA TYR A 136 5.76 -1.36 2.19
C TYR A 136 6.77 -0.38 1.56
N LEU A 137 6.61 0.92 1.78
CA LEU A 137 7.54 1.93 1.23
C LEU A 137 8.90 1.93 1.95
N TRP A 138 8.91 1.72 3.26
CA TRP A 138 10.09 1.95 4.10
C TRP A 138 10.85 0.68 4.50
N HIS A 139 10.29 -0.53 4.34
CA HIS A 139 10.97 -1.76 4.77
C HIS A 139 12.31 -1.99 4.05
N LYS A 140 12.45 -1.63 2.77
CA LYS A 140 13.71 -1.78 2.02
C LYS A 140 14.86 -0.95 2.59
N LEU A 141 14.55 0.20 3.19
CA LEU A 141 15.56 1.01 3.88
C LEU A 141 16.10 0.31 5.12
N ALA A 142 15.29 -0.52 5.79
CA ALA A 142 15.65 -1.20 7.02
C ALA A 142 16.51 -2.45 6.80
N GLU A 143 16.51 -3.04 5.59
CA GLU A 143 17.28 -4.25 5.28
C GLU A 143 18.80 -4.02 5.40
N LEU A 144 19.30 -2.86 4.95
CA LEU A 144 20.74 -2.57 4.98
C LEU A 144 21.28 -2.36 6.42
N PRO A 145 20.64 -1.57 7.29
CA PRO A 145 21.00 -1.50 8.70
C PRO A 145 20.85 -2.85 9.43
N ALA A 146 19.84 -3.65 9.08
CA ALA A 146 19.63 -4.96 9.67
C ALA A 146 20.78 -5.93 9.32
N ALA A 147 21.22 -5.95 8.06
CA ALA A 147 22.39 -6.72 7.62
C ALA A 147 23.66 -6.27 8.34
N TRP A 148 23.93 -4.96 8.34
CA TRP A 148 25.09 -4.40 9.04
C TRP A 148 25.09 -4.74 10.54
N LEU A 149 23.95 -4.65 11.21
CA LEU A 149 23.82 -4.99 12.62
C LEU A 149 24.02 -6.49 12.86
N GLY A 150 23.46 -7.34 11.98
CA GLY A 150 23.65 -8.79 12.04
C GLY A 150 25.11 -9.20 11.88
N GLU A 151 25.83 -8.62 10.93
CA GLU A 151 27.27 -8.83 10.75
C GLU A 151 28.08 -8.36 11.96
N ARG A 152 27.79 -7.16 12.48
CA ARG A 152 28.49 -6.60 13.65
C ARG A 152 28.29 -7.40 14.92
N LEU A 153 27.12 -8.01 15.09
CA LEU A 153 26.79 -8.86 16.24
C LEU A 153 27.20 -10.33 16.03
N GLY A 154 27.73 -10.68 14.84
CA GLY A 154 28.08 -12.06 14.50
C GLY A 154 26.87 -12.99 14.49
N LEU A 155 25.67 -12.48 14.20
CA LEU A 155 24.45 -13.27 14.19
C LEU A 155 24.41 -14.19 12.96
N PRO A 156 23.85 -15.41 13.09
CA PRO A 156 23.82 -16.40 12.01
C PRO A 156 22.74 -16.07 10.96
N ILE A 157 22.74 -14.87 10.40
CA ILE A 157 21.73 -14.39 9.44
C ILE A 157 21.79 -15.13 8.09
N ASP A 158 22.98 -15.59 7.70
CA ASP A 158 23.25 -16.34 6.47
C ASP A 158 23.54 -17.83 6.72
N ALA A 159 23.33 -18.29 7.96
CA ALA A 159 23.68 -19.65 8.32
C ALA A 159 22.65 -20.68 7.80
N GLY A 160 23.15 -21.77 7.25
CA GLY A 160 22.42 -23.04 7.14
C GLY A 160 21.96 -23.41 5.75
N ILE A 161 21.89 -24.72 5.52
CA ILE A 161 21.29 -25.31 4.34
C ILE A 161 19.76 -25.28 4.52
N PRO A 162 18.96 -24.93 3.49
CA PRO A 162 17.51 -24.97 3.59
C PRO A 162 17.02 -26.34 4.12
N GLY A 163 16.26 -26.32 5.22
CA GLY A 163 15.77 -27.52 5.89
C GLY A 163 16.42 -27.82 7.25
N GLU A 164 17.56 -27.20 7.55
CA GLU A 164 18.23 -27.34 8.84
C GLU A 164 17.67 -26.37 9.89
N VAL A 165 17.78 -26.74 11.18
CA VAL A 165 17.37 -25.86 12.29
C VAL A 165 18.13 -24.53 12.28
N GLY A 166 19.42 -24.55 11.92
CA GLY A 166 20.25 -23.36 11.80
C GLY A 166 19.70 -22.35 10.78
N PHE A 167 19.19 -22.83 9.64
CA PHE A 167 18.55 -21.98 8.63
C PHE A 167 17.32 -21.25 9.18
N TRP A 168 16.44 -21.98 9.86
CA TRP A 168 15.22 -21.39 10.43
C TRP A 168 15.54 -20.37 11.53
N LEU A 169 16.55 -20.66 12.36
CA LEU A 169 17.01 -19.74 13.39
C LEU A 169 17.62 -18.47 12.77
N GLY A 170 18.40 -18.61 11.70
CA GLY A 170 18.94 -17.47 10.95
C GLY A 170 17.84 -16.57 10.36
N ARG A 171 16.77 -17.16 9.81
CA ARG A 171 15.60 -16.41 9.32
C ARG A 171 14.86 -15.68 10.44
N LEU A 172 14.74 -16.30 11.62
CA LEU A 172 14.11 -15.65 12.76
C LEU A 172 14.92 -14.43 13.23
N TRP A 173 16.25 -14.56 13.31
CA TRP A 173 17.14 -13.44 13.60
C TRP A 173 17.07 -12.35 12.54
N TRP A 174 17.06 -12.72 11.27
CA TRP A 174 16.90 -11.78 10.16
C TRP A 174 15.60 -10.96 10.28
N ILE A 175 14.47 -11.63 10.51
CA ILE A 175 13.18 -10.94 10.69
C ILE A 175 13.22 -10.01 11.91
N LEU A 176 13.80 -10.47 13.02
CA LEU A 176 13.92 -9.66 14.23
C LEU A 176 14.76 -8.40 14.00
N LEU A 177 15.91 -8.54 13.32
CA LEU A 177 16.77 -7.40 12.97
C LEU A 177 16.03 -6.42 12.06
N CYS A 178 15.34 -6.89 11.03
CA CYS A 178 14.52 -6.04 10.16
C CYS A 178 13.43 -5.30 10.95
N ILE A 179 12.76 -5.95 11.91
CA ILE A 179 11.76 -5.30 12.78
C ILE A 179 12.41 -4.20 13.63
N VAL A 180 13.55 -4.49 14.26
CA VAL A 180 14.27 -3.54 15.11
C VAL A 180 14.75 -2.34 14.29
N SER A 181 15.25 -2.57 13.07
CA SER A 181 15.73 -1.51 12.18
C SER A 181 14.59 -0.67 11.58
N VAL A 182 13.44 -1.27 11.24
CA VAL A 182 12.32 -0.55 10.63
C VAL A 182 11.46 0.19 11.65
N ALA A 183 11.38 -0.30 12.90
CA ALA A 183 10.59 0.31 13.96
C ALA A 183 10.85 1.82 14.16
N PRO A 184 12.09 2.32 14.30
CA PRO A 184 12.32 3.76 14.48
C PRO A 184 11.93 4.57 13.25
N VAL A 185 12.14 4.04 12.03
CA VAL A 185 11.72 4.67 10.78
C VAL A 185 10.20 4.83 10.75
N MET A 186 9.48 3.77 11.12
CA MET A 186 8.01 3.79 11.18
C MET A 186 7.48 4.75 12.23
N VAL A 187 8.12 4.82 13.41
CA VAL A 187 7.77 5.82 14.43
C VAL A 187 7.92 7.23 13.87
N ALA A 188 9.05 7.55 13.24
CA ALA A 188 9.29 8.85 12.64
C ALA A 188 8.25 9.20 11.55
N VAL A 189 7.96 8.25 10.66
CA VAL A 189 6.97 8.43 9.58
C VAL A 189 5.57 8.66 10.15
N VAL A 190 5.13 7.84 11.11
CA VAL A 190 3.80 7.98 11.72
C VAL A 190 3.68 9.29 12.48
N THR A 191 4.69 9.68 13.27
CA THR A 191 4.70 10.96 13.96
C THR A 191 4.63 12.13 12.97
N PHE A 192 5.36 12.04 11.86
CA PHE A 192 5.31 13.03 10.80
C PHE A 192 3.94 13.09 10.12
N GLU A 193 3.33 11.95 9.77
CA GLU A 193 2.01 11.89 9.16
C GLU A 193 0.91 12.45 10.06
N MET A 194 1.02 12.24 11.37
CA MET A 194 0.07 12.77 12.36
C MET A 194 0.25 14.28 12.60
N SER A 195 1.47 14.79 12.44
CA SER A 195 1.79 16.21 12.70
C SER A 195 1.69 17.10 11.45
N ARG A 196 1.66 16.50 10.25
CA ARG A 196 1.67 17.24 8.98
C ARG A 196 0.34 17.98 8.74
N LYS A 197 0.45 19.28 8.44
CA LYS A 197 -0.67 20.06 7.88
C LYS A 197 -1.01 19.52 6.49
N ARG A 198 -2.19 18.89 6.35
CA ARG A 198 -2.66 18.28 5.09
C ARG A 198 -3.05 19.31 4.04
N ASP A 199 -3.60 20.43 4.48
CA ASP A 199 -4.10 21.49 3.60
C ASP A 199 -3.14 22.69 3.64
N VAL A 200 -2.16 22.67 2.74
CA VAL A 200 -1.28 23.82 2.48
C VAL A 200 -1.65 24.44 1.14
N VAL A 201 -1.76 25.76 1.09
CA VAL A 201 -2.10 26.47 -0.15
C VAL A 201 -0.89 26.45 -1.08
N SER A 202 -1.08 25.90 -2.28
CA SER A 202 -0.05 25.83 -3.33
C SER A 202 0.21 27.20 -3.96
N ALA A 203 1.44 27.45 -4.39
CA ALA A 203 1.80 28.65 -5.13
C ALA A 203 0.99 28.72 -6.45
N THR A 204 0.46 29.91 -6.77
CA THR A 204 -0.29 30.18 -8.00
C THR A 204 0.56 30.86 -9.07
N GLY A 205 1.74 31.37 -8.71
CA GLY A 205 2.65 32.04 -9.63
C GLY A 205 3.40 31.05 -10.52
N THR A 206 3.23 31.17 -11.84
CA THR A 206 4.00 30.43 -12.86
C THR A 206 5.51 30.39 -12.61
N PRO A 207 6.22 31.50 -12.27
CA PRO A 207 7.66 31.44 -12.04
C PRO A 207 8.02 30.60 -10.81
N ALA A 208 7.24 30.66 -9.73
CA ALA A 208 7.47 29.86 -8.52
C ALA A 208 7.26 28.36 -8.80
N ILE A 209 6.26 28.02 -9.63
CA ILE A 209 6.01 26.65 -10.07
C ILE A 209 7.16 26.11 -10.92
N LEU A 210 7.66 26.90 -11.89
CA LEU A 210 8.75 26.49 -12.76
C LEU A 210 10.07 26.33 -12.00
N VAL A 211 10.43 27.30 -11.15
CA VAL A 211 11.68 27.23 -10.36
C VAL A 211 11.59 26.11 -9.32
N GLY A 212 10.44 25.96 -8.65
CA GLY A 212 10.23 24.86 -7.69
C GLY A 212 10.29 23.48 -8.36
N GLY A 213 9.67 23.33 -9.53
CA GLY A 213 9.74 22.11 -10.33
C GLY A 213 11.16 21.80 -10.82
N ALA A 214 11.88 22.82 -11.30
CA ALA A 214 13.28 22.68 -11.73
C ALA A 214 14.20 22.32 -10.55
N ALA A 215 14.00 22.89 -9.37
CA ALA A 215 14.74 22.54 -8.16
C ALA A 215 14.50 21.08 -7.75
N LEU A 216 13.26 20.60 -7.86
CA LEU A 216 12.90 19.21 -7.56
C LEU A 216 13.56 18.24 -8.55
N LEU A 217 13.39 18.49 -9.85
CA LEU A 217 13.97 17.63 -10.90
C LEU A 217 15.50 17.67 -10.88
N GLY A 218 16.09 18.86 -10.72
CA GLY A 218 17.53 19.05 -10.60
C GLY A 218 18.09 18.30 -9.40
N GLY A 219 17.44 18.38 -8.23
CA GLY A 219 17.84 17.61 -7.05
C GLY A 219 17.85 16.11 -7.28
N ILE A 220 16.83 15.57 -7.98
CA ILE A 220 16.78 14.14 -8.33
C ILE A 220 17.90 13.77 -9.31
N ILE A 221 18.11 14.55 -10.37
CA ILE A 221 19.14 14.30 -11.37
C ILE A 221 20.54 14.30 -10.74
N VAL A 222 20.83 15.30 -9.90
CA VAL A 222 22.10 15.39 -9.18
C VAL A 222 22.27 14.23 -8.20
N SER A 223 21.19 13.80 -7.52
CA SER A 223 21.22 12.64 -6.63
C SER A 223 21.56 11.35 -7.37
N LEU A 224 20.98 11.15 -8.56
CA LEU A 224 21.25 9.99 -9.40
C LEU A 224 22.69 10.00 -9.94
N ALA A 225 23.22 11.17 -10.28
CA ALA A 225 24.58 11.31 -10.81
C ALA A 225 25.68 11.10 -9.75
N LEU A 226 25.43 11.54 -8.51
CA LEU A 226 26.43 11.54 -7.42
C LEU A 226 26.32 10.35 -6.46
N GLY A 227 25.39 9.42 -6.70
CA GLY A 227 25.19 8.24 -5.85
C GLY A 227 24.60 8.56 -4.47
N ALA A 228 24.70 7.62 -3.53
CA ALA A 228 24.03 7.72 -2.22
C ALA A 228 24.50 8.93 -1.40
N LEU A 229 25.80 9.17 -1.33
CA LEU A 229 26.40 10.36 -0.75
C LEU A 229 27.54 10.80 -1.69
N PRO A 230 27.60 12.08 -2.12
CA PRO A 230 26.85 13.23 -1.61
C PRO A 230 25.47 13.46 -2.24
N GLY A 231 25.04 12.64 -3.20
CA GLY A 231 23.80 12.88 -3.96
C GLY A 231 22.56 13.12 -3.10
N ALA A 232 22.35 12.36 -2.03
CA ALA A 232 21.21 12.56 -1.13
C ALA A 232 21.15 13.95 -0.48
N LEU A 233 22.30 14.60 -0.23
CA LEU A 233 22.34 15.96 0.34
C LEU A 233 21.81 16.99 -0.64
N PHE A 234 22.25 16.91 -1.89
CA PHE A 234 21.77 17.79 -2.96
C PHE A 234 20.29 17.54 -3.28
N GLY A 235 19.87 16.28 -3.28
CA GLY A 235 18.46 15.91 -3.40
C GLY A 235 17.61 16.52 -2.29
N LEU A 236 18.06 16.44 -1.03
CA LEU A 236 17.36 17.02 0.11
C LEU A 236 17.22 18.53 -0.01
N VAL A 237 18.29 19.23 -0.41
CA VAL A 237 18.27 20.68 -0.65
C VAL A 237 17.30 21.04 -1.77
N GLY A 238 17.32 20.29 -2.88
CA GLY A 238 16.39 20.50 -4.00
C GLY A 238 14.93 20.30 -3.60
N VAL A 239 14.63 19.24 -2.83
CA VAL A 239 13.29 18.97 -2.29
C VAL A 239 12.85 20.06 -1.32
N ALA A 240 13.75 20.52 -0.43
CA ALA A 240 13.44 21.59 0.52
C ALA A 240 13.14 22.92 -0.19
N ALA A 241 13.97 23.30 -1.16
CA ALA A 241 13.78 24.48 -2.00
C ALA A 241 12.47 24.41 -2.78
N ALA A 242 12.19 23.27 -3.43
CA ALA A 242 10.93 23.03 -4.12
C ALA A 242 9.72 23.11 -3.17
N SER A 243 9.83 22.50 -1.98
CA SER A 243 8.75 22.52 -0.98
C SER A 243 8.42 23.92 -0.49
N TRP A 244 9.42 24.80 -0.41
CA TRP A 244 9.25 26.20 -0.03
C TRP A 244 8.65 27.01 -1.19
N LEU A 245 9.24 26.93 -2.39
CA LEU A 245 8.80 27.69 -3.57
C LEU A 245 7.39 27.33 -4.04
N LEU A 246 6.98 26.07 -3.89
CA LEU A 246 5.66 25.59 -4.33
C LEU A 246 4.53 25.89 -3.33
N ARG A 247 4.82 26.59 -2.23
CA ARG A 247 3.82 27.02 -1.24
C ARG A 247 3.56 28.52 -1.36
N ALA A 248 2.32 28.92 -1.10
CA ALA A 248 2.00 30.33 -0.94
C ALA A 248 2.68 30.89 0.33
N HIS A 249 3.28 32.07 0.23
CA HIS A 249 3.89 32.76 1.37
C HIS A 249 3.38 34.21 1.42
N PRO A 250 2.76 34.67 2.52
CA PRO A 250 2.38 33.92 3.74
C PRO A 250 1.19 32.97 3.52
N GLN A 251 1.10 31.92 4.34
CA GLN A 251 -0.08 31.03 4.34
C GLN A 251 -1.27 31.79 4.96
N PRO A 252 -2.42 31.86 4.28
CA PRO A 252 -3.59 32.56 4.81
C PRO A 252 -4.05 31.90 6.12
N ILE A 253 -4.29 32.72 7.15
CA ILE A 253 -4.73 32.27 8.47
C ILE A 253 -6.27 32.19 8.47
N GLY A 254 -6.83 30.98 8.33
CA GLY A 254 -8.29 30.68 8.34
C GLY A 254 -8.99 31.02 7.01
N GLU A 255 -10.03 30.35 6.51
CA GLU A 255 -10.94 29.33 7.01
C GLU A 255 -10.68 27.92 6.41
N PRO A 256 -11.13 26.82 7.05
CA PRO A 256 -11.20 25.53 6.38
C PRO A 256 -12.08 25.67 5.13
N LEU A 257 -11.47 25.53 3.94
CA LEU A 257 -12.15 25.57 2.65
C LEU A 257 -13.44 24.74 2.72
N GLY A 258 -14.56 25.45 2.68
CA GLY A 258 -15.89 24.86 2.77
C GLY A 258 -16.03 23.71 1.78
N ARG A 259 -16.45 22.55 2.28
CA ARG A 259 -16.95 21.45 1.46
C ARG A 259 -18.12 21.98 0.62
N THR A 260 -17.89 22.25 -0.67
CA THR A 260 -18.95 22.38 -1.68
C THR A 260 -19.03 21.13 -2.51
#